data_AF-A0A074LK88-F1
#
_entry.id   AF-A0A074LK88-F1
#
_cell.length_a   1.000
_cell.length_b   1.000
_cell.length_c   1.000
_cell.angle_alpha   90.00
_cell.angle_beta   90.00
_cell.angle_gamma   90.00
#
_symmetry.space_group_name_H-M   'P 1'
#
loop_
_entity.id
_entity.type
_entity.pdbx_description
1 polymer ?
#
loop_
_entity_poly.entity_id
_entity_poly.type
_entity_poly.pdbx_seq_one_letter_code
_entity_poly.pdbx_strand_id
1 'polypeptide(L)'
;MGAAIVQVGLGGMTGPMGLLVGDAASRMLGSGTLMKRAWRESGDSIKRASWKGMWKQALRYRRFPLLSTWPTLLNGVLLQIPFLLLTASFGAHVVGLYSLAQRVLGMPVGLIGGAVSQVYMAEAARLAQQEPEKVPPLFWKTVKHLALIGLPILVLMAVIAPWGFGFVFGSDWGESGEYVRMMSLMFYLQFLSIPIGNNLVVFERQDLHLLREVVRIVMTAAVVGIAVFEELRPLTTVALLSASGMAGYLLHAFLSWWAMKRGIAAMIAGDVQAERDVIQEPLFLPGWLEFNRIKWNVSPLHVHFETKQDELPRLDAVLYLNREGRIVRPPLNPYLALHFQSTNTSHAFRITSQWNKVVPAFVEKMRTLGLGTPLFMTPDVEDVRPWQWAGFQTSVRYTYHLDLPYDLQKADTGVRNRIKKAARLGYFCKRTTSTAEVWECLKATEERQGFEHQLTVDDLEMARRCMGDDHLLGYVCCSPEGVPVSSAYVLHAPGGVAIGWLAGAKKEHLNAGAVQLLDLFIFEDLERCGAAGVDLVGANIPSVAQAKSYWGGKLVPYFVIEQPGGRAFLQGVRNWLRWMNGKSR
;
A
#
# COMPACT_ATOMS: atom_id res chain seq x y z
N MET A 1 31.69 5.09 13.93
CA MET A 1 33.05 4.78 14.46
C MET A 1 34.11 5.76 13.96
N GLY A 2 34.24 6.03 12.66
CA GLY A 2 35.27 6.95 12.13
C GLY A 2 35.22 8.39 12.70
N ALA A 3 34.03 8.97 12.89
CA ALA A 3 33.88 10.31 13.46
C ALA A 3 34.44 10.44 14.88
N ALA A 4 34.15 9.47 15.75
CA ALA A 4 34.63 9.45 17.13
C ALA A 4 36.16 9.28 17.21
N ILE A 5 36.76 8.49 16.30
CA ILE A 5 38.22 8.30 16.24
C ILE A 5 38.92 9.59 15.82
N VAL A 6 38.42 10.27 14.79
CA VAL A 6 38.97 11.56 14.32
C VAL A 6 38.81 12.64 15.40
N GLN A 7 37.66 12.67 16.07
CA GLN A 7 37.37 13.62 17.13
C GLN A 7 38.26 13.42 18.36
N VAL A 8 38.39 12.19 18.86
CA VAL A 8 39.25 11.87 20.01
C VAL A 8 40.73 12.04 19.67
N GLY A 9 41.15 11.67 18.46
CA GLY A 9 42.54 11.83 18.01
C GLY A 9 42.96 13.30 17.94
N LEU A 10 42.16 14.16 17.29
CA LEU A 10 42.45 15.60 17.22
C LEU A 10 42.29 16.29 18.58
N GLY A 11 41.33 15.84 19.39
CA GLY A 11 41.12 16.32 20.76
C GLY A 11 42.30 16.02 21.68
N GLY A 12 42.93 14.84 21.54
CA GLY A 12 44.13 14.49 22.31
C GLY A 12 45.36 15.35 21.96
N MET A 13 45.44 15.87 20.73
CA MET A 13 46.58 16.67 20.26
C MET A 13 46.43 18.17 20.56
N THR A 14 45.21 18.71 20.54
CA THR A 14 44.97 20.16 20.57
C THR A 14 43.90 20.59 21.57
N GLY A 15 43.45 19.66 22.44
CA GLY A 15 42.47 19.93 23.47
C GLY A 15 41.07 20.23 22.92
N PRO A 16 40.30 21.14 23.55
CA PRO A 16 38.91 21.42 23.17
C PRO A 16 38.72 21.84 21.71
N MET A 17 39.67 22.58 21.15
CA MET A 17 39.63 23.01 19.75
C MET A 17 39.75 21.82 18.79
N GLY A 18 40.54 20.81 19.14
CA GLY A 18 40.66 19.57 18.37
C GLY A 18 39.38 18.75 18.34
N LEU A 19 38.62 18.72 19.44
CA LEU A 19 37.31 18.07 19.50
C LEU A 19 36.29 18.75 18.58
N LEU A 20 36.31 20.09 18.51
CA LEU A 20 35.41 20.86 17.65
C LEU A 20 35.78 20.70 16.17
N VAL A 21 37.07 20.82 15.83
CA VAL A 21 37.55 20.64 14.46
C VAL A 21 37.33 19.20 14.00
N GLY A 22 37.53 18.22 14.88
CA GLY A 22 37.28 16.81 14.58
C GLY A 22 35.81 16.49 14.33
N ASP A 23 34.87 17.04 15.12
CA ASP A 23 33.43 16.89 14.86
C ASP A 23 33.06 17.52 13.50
N ALA A 24 33.48 18.76 13.26
CA ALA A 24 33.21 19.46 12.01
C ALA A 24 33.74 18.71 10.78
N ALA A 25 35.01 18.28 10.82
CA ALA A 25 35.64 17.53 9.73
C ALA A 25 34.92 16.20 9.48
N SER A 26 34.53 15.48 10.53
CA SER A 26 33.84 14.19 10.38
C SER A 26 32.46 14.32 9.73
N ARG A 27 31.68 15.34 10.10
CA ARG A 27 30.37 15.64 9.51
C ARG A 27 30.48 16.10 8.06
N MET A 28 31.51 16.89 7.74
CA MET A 28 31.79 17.32 6.38
C MET A 28 32.14 16.14 5.46
N LEU A 29 32.99 15.22 5.92
CA LEU A 29 33.36 14.03 5.17
C LEU A 29 32.17 13.07 4.97
N GLY A 30 31.37 12.84 6.01
CA GLY A 30 30.15 12.02 5.92
C GLY A 30 29.10 12.62 4.98
N SER A 31 28.88 13.93 5.06
CA SER A 31 27.92 14.63 4.18
C SER A 31 28.41 14.67 2.74
N GLY A 32 29.71 14.89 2.52
CA GLY A 32 30.31 14.91 1.18
C GLY A 32 30.25 13.56 0.46
N THR A 33 30.44 12.46 1.19
CA THR A 33 30.32 11.10 0.63
C THR A 33 28.88 10.76 0.25
N LEU A 34 27.91 11.10 1.11
CA LEU A 34 26.48 10.96 0.79
C LEU A 34 26.07 11.84 -0.39
N MET A 35 26.54 13.09 -0.44
CA MET A 35 26.24 14.01 -1.54
C MET A 35 26.82 13.52 -2.87
N LYS A 36 28.07 13.00 -2.87
CA LYS A 36 28.69 12.40 -4.06
C LYS A 36 27.90 11.18 -4.54
N ARG A 37 27.41 10.34 -3.61
CA ARG A 37 26.62 9.15 -3.94
C ARG A 37 25.24 9.53 -4.49
N ALA A 38 24.54 10.45 -3.83
CA ALA A 38 23.25 10.97 -4.29
C ALA A 38 23.36 11.64 -5.67
N TRP A 39 24.45 12.39 -5.91
CA TRP A 39 24.69 13.01 -7.22
C TRP A 39 24.99 11.97 -8.32
N ARG A 40 25.66 10.86 -7.97
CA ARG A 40 25.96 9.77 -8.93
C ARG A 40 24.74 8.91 -9.25
N GLU A 41 23.90 8.63 -8.27
CA GLU A 41 22.70 7.78 -8.42
C GLU A 41 21.47 8.56 -8.92
N SER A 42 21.38 9.87 -8.66
CA SER A 42 20.19 10.68 -8.96
C SER A 42 20.47 12.04 -9.61
N GLY A 43 21.69 12.26 -10.12
CA GLY A 43 22.13 13.54 -10.68
C GLY A 43 21.21 14.13 -11.75
N ASP A 44 20.68 13.30 -12.64
CA ASP A 44 19.76 13.75 -13.69
C ASP A 44 18.37 14.13 -13.17
N SER A 45 17.92 13.53 -12.07
CA SER A 45 16.67 13.89 -11.40
C SER A 45 16.80 15.18 -10.61
N ILE A 46 17.96 15.42 -9.98
CA ILE A 46 18.28 16.67 -9.26
C ILE A 46 18.37 17.84 -10.24
N LYS A 47 19.02 17.67 -11.40
CA LYS A 47 19.11 18.71 -12.45
C LYS A 47 17.75 19.08 -13.07
N ARG A 48 16.79 18.14 -13.05
CA ARG A 48 15.41 18.35 -13.54
C ARG A 48 14.45 18.85 -12.46
N ALA A 49 14.89 18.98 -11.21
CA ALA A 49 14.07 19.52 -10.14
C ALA A 49 13.84 21.02 -10.39
N SER A 50 12.57 21.42 -10.52
CA SER A 50 12.20 22.82 -10.64
C SER A 50 11.79 23.39 -9.29
N TRP A 51 12.11 24.66 -9.03
CA TRP A 51 11.68 25.38 -7.82
C TRP A 51 10.16 25.32 -7.61
N LYS A 52 9.39 25.50 -8.69
CA LYS A 52 7.92 25.35 -8.66
C LYS A 52 7.47 23.93 -8.29
N GLY A 53 8.15 22.90 -8.81
CA GLY A 53 7.86 21.50 -8.48
C GLY A 53 8.19 21.15 -7.03
N MET A 54 9.35 21.60 -6.55
CA MET A 54 9.76 21.47 -5.15
C MET A 54 8.77 22.16 -4.22
N TRP A 55 8.35 23.38 -4.55
CA TRP A 55 7.38 24.14 -3.75
C TRP A 55 6.00 23.48 -3.72
N LYS A 56 5.51 22.97 -4.86
CA LYS A 56 4.26 22.20 -4.93
C LYS A 56 4.32 20.96 -4.05
N GLN A 57 5.47 20.28 -4.01
CA GLN A 57 5.67 19.10 -3.18
C GLN A 57 5.80 19.44 -1.69
N ALA A 58 6.46 20.55 -1.36
CA ALA A 58 6.53 21.09 0.00
C ALA A 58 5.13 21.47 0.53
N LEU A 59 4.28 22.10 -0.30
CA LEU A 59 2.89 22.37 0.07
C LEU A 59 2.06 21.09 0.25
N ARG A 60 2.25 20.11 -0.63
CA ARG A 60 1.57 18.80 -0.56
C ARG A 60 1.87 18.08 0.77
N TYR A 61 3.12 18.15 1.24
CA TYR A 61 3.54 17.48 2.47
C TYR A 61 3.69 18.43 3.68
N ARG A 62 3.14 19.66 3.63
CA ARG A 62 3.35 20.68 4.67
C ARG A 62 3.04 20.24 6.10
N ARG A 63 2.09 19.31 6.27
CA ARG A 63 1.68 18.81 7.59
C ARG A 63 2.83 18.10 8.31
N PHE A 64 3.66 17.35 7.58
CA PHE A 64 4.75 16.58 8.18
C PHE A 64 5.82 17.47 8.86
N PRO A 65 6.47 18.43 8.18
CA PRO A 65 7.44 19.32 8.82
C PRO A 65 6.78 20.22 9.86
N LEU A 66 5.54 20.71 9.65
CA LEU A 66 4.88 21.54 10.67
C LEU A 66 4.60 20.75 11.96
N LEU A 67 4.11 19.52 11.86
CA LEU A 67 3.81 18.69 13.02
C LEU A 67 5.06 18.09 13.69
N SER A 68 6.16 17.87 12.95
CA SER A 68 7.40 17.33 13.50
C SER A 68 8.39 18.39 14.00
N THR A 69 8.40 19.59 13.40
CA THR A 69 9.31 20.68 13.77
C THR A 69 8.97 21.24 15.14
N TRP A 70 7.69 21.52 15.42
CA TRP A 70 7.30 22.14 16.70
C TRP A 70 7.66 21.29 17.91
N PRO A 71 7.30 20.00 17.98
CA PRO A 71 7.68 19.17 19.12
C PRO A 71 9.19 19.03 19.27
N THR A 72 9.94 18.99 18.16
CA THR A 72 11.40 18.87 18.20
C THR A 72 12.05 20.15 18.74
N LEU A 73 11.59 21.33 18.29
CA LEU A 73 12.06 22.62 18.82
C LEU A 73 11.70 22.78 20.30
N LEU A 74 10.45 22.49 20.66
CA LEU A 74 9.97 22.55 22.04
C LEU A 74 10.79 21.62 22.95
N ASN A 75 11.09 20.40 22.50
CA ASN A 75 11.95 19.46 23.21
C ASN A 75 13.36 20.01 23.42
N GLY A 76 13.95 20.64 22.39
CA GLY A 76 15.26 21.28 22.48
C GLY A 76 15.31 22.41 23.51
N VAL A 77 14.28 23.27 23.54
CA VAL A 77 14.16 24.36 24.53
C VAL A 77 14.00 23.78 25.94
N LEU A 78 13.12 22.80 26.12
CA LEU A 78 12.87 22.12 27.39
C LEU A 78 14.13 21.53 28.02
N LEU A 79 15.05 21.01 27.22
CA LEU A 79 16.32 20.47 27.72
C LEU A 79 17.21 21.53 28.35
N GLN A 80 17.05 22.81 27.98
CA GLN A 80 17.85 23.92 28.50
C GLN A 80 17.19 24.65 29.68
N ILE A 81 15.87 24.55 29.83
CA ILE A 81 15.14 25.26 30.91
C ILE A 81 15.70 24.96 32.30
N PRO A 82 15.95 23.69 32.71
CA PRO A 82 16.52 23.40 34.02
C PRO A 82 17.90 24.06 34.22
N PHE A 83 18.75 24.04 33.20
CA PHE A 83 20.09 24.62 33.25
C PHE A 83 20.04 26.14 33.42
N LEU A 84 19.20 26.81 32.63
CA LEU A 84 19.00 28.26 32.71
C LEU A 84 18.41 28.68 34.06
N LEU A 85 17.41 27.94 34.56
CA LEU A 85 16.80 28.17 35.86
C LEU A 85 17.83 28.08 37.00
N LEU A 86 18.57 26.97 37.04
CA LEU A 86 19.54 26.72 38.12
C LEU A 86 20.68 27.74 38.07
N THR A 87 21.12 28.14 36.87
CA THR A 87 22.12 29.20 36.70
C THR A 87 21.62 30.53 37.25
N ALA A 88 20.39 30.92 36.91
CA ALA A 88 19.82 32.20 37.32
C ALA A 88 19.50 32.26 38.83
N SER A 89 19.05 31.14 39.41
CA SER A 89 18.55 31.11 40.80
C SER A 89 19.65 30.77 41.82
N PHE A 90 20.64 29.96 41.44
CA PHE A 90 21.61 29.39 42.38
C PHE A 90 23.08 29.55 41.95
N GLY A 91 23.33 30.17 40.79
CA GLY A 91 24.67 30.48 40.30
C GLY A 91 25.45 29.30 39.70
N ALA A 92 26.69 29.58 39.28
CA ALA A 92 27.51 28.67 38.49
C ALA A 92 27.93 27.39 39.23
N HIS A 93 28.06 27.44 40.56
CA HIS A 93 28.44 26.27 41.37
C HIS A 93 27.38 25.16 41.28
N VAL A 94 26.12 25.48 41.59
CA VAL A 94 25.01 24.52 41.58
C VAL A 94 24.78 23.95 40.18
N VAL A 95 24.84 24.78 39.14
CA VAL A 95 24.66 24.28 37.77
C VAL A 95 25.81 23.37 37.34
N GLY A 96 27.04 23.61 37.83
CA GLY A 96 28.19 22.73 37.61
C GLY A 96 27.98 21.34 38.18
N LEU A 97 27.55 21.26 39.44
CA LEU A 97 27.24 20.00 40.12
C LEU A 97 26.08 19.24 39.45
N TYR A 98 24.99 19.94 39.12
CA TYR A 98 23.85 19.37 38.40
C TYR A 98 24.28 18.83 37.02
N SER A 99 25.12 19.58 36.30
CA SER A 99 25.62 19.16 34.99
C SER A 99 26.48 17.91 35.07
N LEU A 100 27.30 17.74 36.11
CA LEU A 100 28.06 16.51 36.33
C LEU A 100 27.10 15.34 36.59
N ALA A 101 26.12 15.52 37.48
CA ALA A 101 25.11 14.49 37.77
C ALA A 101 24.35 14.06 36.50
N GLN A 102 23.91 15.03 35.68
CA GLN A 102 23.21 14.77 34.42
C GLN A 102 24.08 14.02 33.40
N ARG A 103 25.39 14.32 33.33
CA ARG A 103 26.32 13.62 32.42
C ARG A 103 26.52 12.17 32.82
N VAL A 104 26.72 11.90 34.10
CA VAL A 104 26.94 10.54 34.62
C VAL A 104 25.70 9.67 34.38
N LEU A 105 24.51 10.18 34.70
CA LEU A 105 23.25 9.48 34.46
C LEU A 105 22.91 9.35 32.97
N GLY A 106 23.25 10.35 32.16
CA GLY A 106 22.93 10.40 30.73
C GLY A 106 23.76 9.46 29.87
N MET A 107 24.99 9.13 30.26
CA MET A 107 25.89 8.26 29.50
C MET A 107 25.30 6.87 29.20
N PRO A 108 24.84 6.07 30.19
CA PRO A 108 24.23 4.77 29.92
C PRO A 108 22.93 4.89 29.11
N VAL A 109 22.15 5.96 29.35
CA VAL A 109 20.91 6.22 28.61
C VAL A 109 21.18 6.49 27.14
N GLY A 110 22.18 7.31 26.82
CA GLY A 110 22.57 7.63 25.45
C GLY A 110 23.15 6.42 24.70
N LEU A 111 24.07 5.69 25.35
CA LEU A 111 24.77 4.56 24.73
C LEU A 111 23.84 3.36 24.49
N ILE A 112 23.17 2.88 25.54
CA ILE A 112 22.35 1.67 25.45
C ILE A 112 20.97 2.04 24.91
N GLY A 113 20.34 3.09 25.46
CA GLY A 113 19.00 3.50 25.07
C GLY A 113 18.96 3.96 23.62
N GLY A 114 19.98 4.70 23.16
CA GLY A 114 20.09 5.11 21.75
C GLY A 114 20.18 3.94 20.78
N ALA A 115 21.04 2.94 21.08
CA ALA A 115 21.18 1.75 20.24
C ALA A 115 19.90 0.92 20.19
N VAL A 116 19.28 0.65 21.35
CA VAL A 116 18.02 -0.10 21.44
C VAL A 116 16.90 0.65 20.73
N SER A 117 16.85 1.99 20.84
CA SER A 117 15.85 2.82 20.16
C SER A 117 15.89 2.67 18.63
N GLN A 118 17.07 2.63 18.02
CA GLN A 118 17.20 2.47 16.56
C GLN A 118 16.71 1.10 16.09
N VAL A 119 17.12 0.04 16.79
CA VAL A 119 16.71 -1.34 16.47
C VAL A 119 15.21 -1.52 16.70
N TYR A 120 14.69 -1.04 17.83
CA TYR A 120 13.27 -1.10 18.14
C TYR A 120 12.43 -0.37 17.09
N MET A 121 12.82 0.84 16.69
CA MET A 121 12.07 1.62 15.70
C MET A 121 12.03 0.89 14.34
N ALA A 122 13.16 0.37 13.87
CA ALA A 122 13.24 -0.36 12.60
C ALA A 122 12.36 -1.62 12.61
N GLU A 123 12.45 -2.41 13.68
CA GLU A 123 11.71 -3.66 13.80
C GLU A 123 10.21 -3.44 14.04
N ALA A 124 9.84 -2.45 14.87
CA ALA A 124 8.45 -2.09 15.09
C ALA A 124 7.78 -1.57 13.81
N ALA A 125 8.48 -0.77 12.99
CA ALA A 125 7.97 -0.31 11.70
C ALA A 125 7.77 -1.47 10.71
N ARG A 126 8.71 -2.42 10.66
CA ARG A 126 8.61 -3.62 9.81
C ARG A 126 7.42 -4.50 10.22
N LEU A 127 7.31 -4.81 11.52
CA LEU A 127 6.23 -5.64 12.05
C LEU A 127 4.87 -4.96 11.90
N ALA A 128 4.76 -3.65 12.10
CA ALA A 128 3.50 -2.92 11.92
C ALA A 128 2.95 -2.99 10.48
N GLN A 129 3.79 -3.25 9.47
CA GLN A 129 3.36 -3.41 8.07
C GLN A 129 3.08 -4.85 7.67
N GLN A 130 3.79 -5.82 8.24
CA GLN A 130 3.75 -7.23 7.81
C GLN A 130 2.88 -8.09 8.74
N GLU A 131 3.04 -7.91 10.05
CA GLU A 131 2.49 -8.77 11.10
C GLU A 131 2.18 -7.90 12.35
N PRO A 132 1.16 -7.01 12.28
CA PRO A 132 0.89 -6.01 13.32
C PRO A 132 0.70 -6.59 14.73
N GLU A 133 0.20 -7.83 14.82
CA GLU A 133 -0.01 -8.59 16.05
C GLU A 133 1.30 -8.92 16.81
N LYS A 134 2.47 -8.85 16.14
CA LYS A 134 3.78 -9.09 16.77
C LYS A 134 4.41 -7.84 17.40
N VAL A 135 3.85 -6.65 17.16
CA VAL A 135 4.36 -5.40 17.75
C VAL A 135 4.20 -5.34 19.28
N PRO A 136 3.06 -5.74 19.90
CA PRO A 136 2.92 -5.72 21.36
C PRO A 136 3.88 -6.66 22.11
N PRO A 137 4.11 -7.91 21.65
CA PRO A 137 5.18 -8.75 22.20
C PRO A 137 6.56 -8.09 22.13
N LEU A 138 6.91 -7.44 21.02
CA LEU A 138 8.18 -6.71 20.89
C LEU A 138 8.27 -5.56 21.90
N PHE A 139 7.21 -4.76 22.04
CA PHE A 139 7.13 -3.66 23.02
C PHE A 139 7.46 -4.15 24.43
N TRP A 140 6.72 -5.15 24.93
CA TRP A 140 6.91 -5.64 26.30
C TRP A 140 8.22 -6.37 26.49
N LYS A 141 8.72 -7.07 25.47
CA LYS A 141 10.05 -7.67 25.48
C LYS A 141 11.11 -6.58 25.67
N THR A 142 11.05 -5.49 24.91
CA THR A 142 11.99 -4.37 25.03
C THR A 142 11.92 -3.70 26.40
N VAL A 143 10.72 -3.40 26.90
CA VAL A 143 10.53 -2.84 28.25
C VAL A 143 11.16 -3.73 29.31
N LYS A 144 10.92 -5.05 29.26
CA LYS A 144 11.47 -6.01 30.23
C LYS A 144 12.99 -6.04 30.21
N HIS A 145 13.62 -6.09 29.03
CA HIS A 145 15.08 -6.11 28.92
C HIS A 145 15.70 -4.80 29.41
N LEU A 146 15.14 -3.65 29.02
CA LEU A 146 15.60 -2.35 29.52
C LEU A 146 15.40 -2.21 31.02
N ALA A 147 14.31 -2.74 31.58
CA ALA A 147 14.08 -2.73 33.03
C ALA A 147 15.11 -3.58 33.77
N LEU A 148 15.42 -4.78 33.27
CA LEU A 148 16.43 -5.67 33.84
C LEU A 148 17.84 -5.08 33.79
N ILE A 149 18.19 -4.41 32.68
CA ILE A 149 19.52 -3.76 32.52
C ILE A 149 19.59 -2.47 33.33
N GLY A 150 18.52 -1.67 33.32
CA GLY A 150 18.48 -0.36 33.95
C GLY A 150 18.37 -0.41 35.47
N LEU A 151 17.76 -1.46 36.04
CA LEU A 151 17.53 -1.55 37.49
C LEU A 151 18.85 -1.62 38.30
N PRO A 152 19.85 -2.45 37.93
CA PRO A 152 21.16 -2.41 38.58
C PRO A 152 21.84 -1.04 38.49
N ILE A 153 21.75 -0.37 37.33
CA ILE A 153 22.32 0.97 37.13
C ILE A 153 21.61 1.99 38.02
N LEU A 154 20.28 1.92 38.11
CA LEU A 154 19.47 2.75 39.00
C LEU A 154 19.90 2.57 40.45
N VAL A 155 19.97 1.34 40.96
CA VAL A 155 20.32 1.05 42.35
C VAL A 155 21.75 1.51 42.66
N LEU A 156 22.69 1.23 41.76
CA LEU A 156 24.08 1.70 41.87
C LEU A 156 24.12 3.23 41.97
N MET A 157 23.43 3.95 41.09
CA MET A 157 23.42 5.42 41.09
C MET A 157 22.64 6.00 42.28
N ALA A 158 21.53 5.39 42.70
CA ALA A 158 20.70 5.93 43.79
C ALA A 158 21.34 5.76 45.17
N VAL A 159 21.99 4.60 45.41
CA VAL A 159 22.51 4.23 46.74
C VAL A 159 23.97 4.62 46.91
N ILE A 160 24.81 4.38 45.89
CA ILE A 160 26.26 4.53 46.02
C ILE A 160 26.72 5.95 45.67
N ALA A 161 25.98 6.69 44.82
CA ALA A 161 26.43 8.01 44.37
C ALA A 161 26.64 9.06 45.48
N PRO A 162 25.78 9.21 46.51
CA PRO A 162 25.99 10.20 47.57
C PRO A 162 27.32 10.07 48.31
N TRP A 163 27.81 8.84 48.45
CA TRP A 163 29.05 8.52 49.18
C TRP A 163 30.25 8.39 48.24
N GLY A 164 30.04 7.82 47.05
CA GLY A 164 31.09 7.53 46.08
C GLY A 164 31.53 8.73 45.24
N PHE A 165 30.66 9.74 45.05
CA PHE A 165 30.98 10.86 44.16
C PHE A 165 32.16 11.71 44.65
N GLY A 166 32.22 11.99 45.95
CA GLY A 166 33.34 12.74 46.54
C GLY A 166 34.68 12.00 46.43
N PHE A 167 34.65 10.66 46.44
CA PHE A 167 35.84 9.83 46.26
C PHE A 167 36.29 9.77 44.80
N VAL A 168 35.37 9.62 43.86
CA VAL A 168 35.69 9.42 42.43
C VAL A 168 36.04 10.73 41.72
N PHE A 169 35.30 11.81 42.01
CA PHE A 169 35.44 13.09 41.30
C PHE A 169 36.17 14.16 42.12
N GLY A 170 36.36 13.94 43.42
CA GLY A 170 36.96 14.89 44.36
C GLY A 170 35.92 15.50 45.31
N SER A 171 36.39 16.02 46.46
CA SER A 171 35.54 16.53 47.54
C SER A 171 34.54 17.59 47.09
N ASP A 172 34.96 18.48 46.18
CA ASP A 172 34.14 19.59 45.68
C ASP A 172 32.92 19.11 44.87
N TRP A 173 32.96 17.87 44.38
CA TRP A 173 31.88 17.25 43.60
C TRP A 173 30.98 16.33 44.43
N GLY A 174 31.24 16.17 45.73
CA GLY A 174 30.47 15.28 46.61
C GLY A 174 28.97 15.57 46.57
N GLU A 175 28.59 16.86 46.54
CA GLU A 175 27.20 17.29 46.48
C GLU A 175 26.49 16.91 45.15
N SER A 176 27.24 16.59 44.09
CA SER A 176 26.66 16.04 42.85
C SER A 176 26.06 14.64 43.06
N GLY A 177 26.58 13.87 44.02
CA GLY A 177 26.04 12.55 44.37
C GLY A 177 24.59 12.62 44.87
N GLU A 178 24.24 13.72 45.54
CA GLU A 178 22.87 13.99 46.00
C GLU A 178 21.93 14.29 44.82
N TYR A 179 22.38 15.08 43.85
CA TYR A 179 21.62 15.30 42.61
C TYR A 179 21.44 14.01 41.81
N VAL A 180 22.47 13.17 41.71
CA VAL A 180 22.37 11.84 41.06
C VAL A 180 21.31 11.00 41.75
N ARG A 181 21.30 10.95 43.09
CA ARG A 181 20.29 10.21 43.84
C ARG A 181 18.87 10.67 43.49
N MET A 182 18.62 11.98 43.48
CA MET A 182 17.31 12.56 43.17
C MET A 182 16.86 12.30 41.73
N MET A 183 17.79 12.37 40.77
CA MET A 183 17.49 12.23 39.35
C MET A 183 17.47 10.78 38.87
N SER A 184 18.03 9.85 39.65
CA SER A 184 18.25 8.45 39.27
C SER A 184 16.98 7.76 38.76
N LEU A 185 15.87 7.90 39.49
CA LEU A 185 14.57 7.29 39.10
C LEU A 185 13.98 7.92 37.84
N MET A 186 14.11 9.24 37.68
CA MET A 186 13.71 9.93 36.45
C MET A 186 14.49 9.40 35.24
N PHE A 187 15.81 9.25 35.36
CA PHE A 187 16.66 8.72 34.29
C PHE A 187 16.40 7.24 34.00
N TYR A 188 16.02 6.45 35.01
CA TYR A 188 15.55 5.09 34.78
C TYR A 188 14.25 5.06 33.96
N LEU A 189 13.27 5.89 34.30
CA LEU A 189 12.04 5.98 33.50
C LEU A 189 12.29 6.52 32.10
N GLN A 190 13.22 7.47 31.95
CA GLN A 190 13.70 7.94 30.64
C GLN A 190 14.28 6.79 29.81
N PHE A 191 15.12 5.96 30.43
CA PHE A 191 15.76 4.81 29.80
C PHE A 191 14.74 3.79 29.26
N LEU A 192 13.68 3.52 30.02
CA LEU A 192 12.58 2.65 29.59
C LEU A 192 11.75 3.26 28.47
N SER A 193 11.47 4.55 28.57
CA SER A 193 10.44 5.21 27.77
C SER A 193 10.93 5.66 26.39
N ILE A 194 12.22 6.02 26.24
CA ILE A 194 12.76 6.54 24.97
C ILE A 194 12.62 5.52 23.82
N PRO A 195 13.07 4.26 23.94
CA PRO A 195 13.04 3.33 22.81
C PRO A 195 11.62 3.02 22.35
N ILE A 196 10.74 2.70 23.29
CA ILE A 196 9.33 2.40 23.02
C ILE A 196 8.55 3.62 22.55
N GLY A 197 9.02 4.82 22.89
CA GLY A 197 8.47 6.09 22.47
C GLY A 197 8.30 6.25 20.95
N ASN A 198 9.13 5.54 20.18
CA ASN A 198 9.09 5.54 18.72
C ASN A 198 7.79 4.98 18.14
N ASN A 199 6.95 4.30 18.93
CA ASN A 199 5.60 3.91 18.46
C ASN A 199 4.77 5.13 18.04
N LEU A 200 4.97 6.30 18.65
CA LEU A 200 4.29 7.52 18.21
C LEU A 200 4.68 7.92 16.78
N VAL A 201 5.89 7.55 16.35
CA VAL A 201 6.37 7.77 14.98
C VAL A 201 5.88 6.64 14.06
N VAL A 202 6.01 5.38 14.49
CA VAL A 202 5.61 4.18 13.73
C VAL A 202 4.13 4.21 13.36
N PHE A 203 3.26 4.62 14.29
CA PHE A 203 1.81 4.70 14.07
C PHE A 203 1.34 6.11 13.65
N GLU A 204 2.27 6.98 13.23
CA GLU A 204 1.97 8.33 12.73
C GLU A 204 1.11 9.19 13.69
N ARG A 205 1.39 9.10 14.99
CA ARG A 205 0.73 9.85 16.06
C ARG A 205 1.57 11.01 16.57
N GLN A 206 2.03 11.86 15.66
CA GLN A 206 2.77 13.08 16.00
C GLN A 206 1.92 14.09 16.78
N ASP A 207 0.58 13.99 16.68
CA ASP A 207 -0.37 14.72 17.52
C ASP A 207 -0.16 14.45 19.02
N LEU A 208 0.00 13.18 19.40
CA LEU A 208 0.27 12.78 20.78
C LEU A 208 1.68 13.15 21.22
N HIS A 209 2.63 13.14 20.29
CA HIS A 209 3.98 13.62 20.56
C HIS A 209 3.99 15.11 20.92
N LEU A 210 3.21 15.93 20.21
CA LEU A 210 3.03 17.35 20.53
C LEU A 210 2.33 17.55 21.88
N LEU A 211 1.23 16.82 22.13
CA LEU A 211 0.50 16.87 23.40
C LEU A 211 1.44 16.62 24.60
N ARG A 212 2.27 15.57 24.50
CA ARG A 212 3.27 15.25 25.53
C ARG A 212 4.23 16.43 25.77
N GLU A 213 4.76 17.02 24.71
CA GLU A 213 5.71 18.14 24.83
C GLU A 213 5.07 19.36 25.51
N VAL A 214 3.84 19.71 25.12
CA VAL A 214 3.09 20.81 25.75
C VAL A 214 2.85 20.53 27.24
N VAL A 215 2.37 19.34 27.59
CA VAL A 215 2.13 18.96 29.00
C VAL A 215 3.43 19.05 29.81
N ARG A 216 4.56 18.58 29.24
CA ARG A 216 5.86 18.66 29.91
C ARG A 216 6.35 20.10 30.07
N ILE A 217 6.13 20.98 29.09
CA ILE A 217 6.45 22.42 29.23
C ILE A 217 5.69 23.01 30.39
N VAL A 218 4.37 22.78 30.44
CA VAL A 218 3.51 23.35 31.48
C VAL A 218 3.94 22.87 32.86
N MET A 219 4.20 21.56 33.02
CA MET A 219 4.69 21.01 34.30
C MET A 219 6.05 21.58 34.70
N THR A 220 7.01 21.65 33.77
CA THR A 220 8.35 22.22 34.05
C THR A 220 8.26 23.71 34.35
N ALA A 221 7.46 24.48 33.61
CA ALA A 221 7.27 25.90 33.85
C ALA A 221 6.58 26.17 35.21
N ALA A 222 5.64 25.32 35.61
CA ALA A 222 5.01 25.39 36.93
C ALA A 222 6.04 25.15 38.05
N VAL A 223 6.87 24.10 37.92
CA VAL A 223 7.94 23.83 38.88
C VAL A 223 8.95 24.97 38.95
N VAL A 224 9.34 25.51 37.79
CA VAL A 224 10.22 26.68 37.68
C VAL A 224 9.62 27.87 38.40
N GLY A 225 8.34 28.18 38.14
CA GLY A 225 7.63 29.29 38.79
C GLY A 225 7.62 29.13 40.30
N ILE A 226 7.19 27.96 40.81
CA ILE A 226 7.17 27.67 42.25
C ILE A 226 8.57 27.81 42.86
N ALA A 227 9.60 27.27 42.20
CA ALA A 227 10.97 27.34 42.70
C ALA A 227 11.50 28.78 42.82
N VAL A 228 11.14 29.66 41.87
CA VAL A 228 11.54 31.07 41.88
C VAL A 228 10.72 31.88 42.88
N PHE A 229 9.40 31.69 42.94
CA PHE A 229 8.53 32.46 43.84
C PHE A 229 8.72 32.12 45.32
N GLU A 230 8.95 30.85 45.64
CA GLU A 230 9.13 30.36 47.01
C GLU A 230 10.61 30.31 47.44
N GLU A 231 11.53 30.79 46.60
CA GLU A 231 12.99 30.76 46.82
C GLU A 231 13.50 29.39 47.32
N LEU A 232 13.05 28.32 46.64
CA LEU A 232 13.32 26.95 47.08
C LEU A 232 14.81 26.61 47.06
N ARG A 233 15.25 25.74 47.98
CA ARG A 233 16.63 25.24 48.02
C ARG A 233 16.97 24.45 46.74
N PRO A 234 18.25 24.44 46.29
CA PRO A 234 18.69 23.74 45.08
C PRO A 234 18.22 22.28 44.99
N LEU A 235 18.41 21.53 46.08
CA LEU A 235 18.00 20.12 46.18
C LEU A 235 16.50 19.92 46.02
N THR A 236 15.68 20.80 46.62
CA THR A 236 14.22 20.73 46.50
C THR A 236 13.76 21.05 45.08
N THR A 237 14.39 22.04 44.44
CA THR A 237 14.13 22.38 43.03
C THR A 237 14.48 21.22 42.10
N VAL A 238 15.64 20.58 42.27
CA VAL A 238 16.04 19.40 41.48
C VAL A 238 15.11 18.21 41.73
N ALA A 239 14.65 18.00 42.96
CA ALA A 239 13.67 16.96 43.27
C ALA A 239 12.33 17.19 42.56
N LEU A 240 11.80 18.42 42.57
CA LEU A 240 10.56 18.77 41.88
C LEU A 240 10.70 18.67 40.34
N LEU A 241 11.84 19.09 39.80
CA LEU A 241 12.15 18.93 38.38
C LEU A 241 12.23 17.44 37.99
N SER A 242 12.83 16.61 38.86
CA SER A 242 12.91 15.16 38.66
C SER A 242 11.52 14.52 38.70
N ALA A 243 10.65 14.94 39.62
CA ALA A 243 9.27 14.46 39.70
C ALA A 243 8.44 14.85 38.45
N SER A 244 8.58 16.10 37.97
CA SER A 244 7.98 16.54 36.70
C SER A 244 8.46 15.69 35.52
N GLY A 245 9.77 15.44 35.45
CA GLY A 245 10.36 14.58 34.41
C GLY A 245 9.84 13.14 34.48
N MET A 246 9.72 12.56 35.67
CA MET A 246 9.13 11.23 35.87
C MET A 246 7.70 11.17 35.32
N ALA A 247 6.85 12.14 35.66
CA ALA A 247 5.49 12.23 35.13
C ALA A 247 5.49 12.33 33.60
N GLY A 248 6.40 13.13 33.03
CA GLY A 248 6.58 13.26 31.58
C GLY A 248 6.98 11.95 30.89
N TYR A 249 7.89 11.17 31.48
CA TYR A 249 8.29 9.87 30.92
C TYR A 249 7.21 8.79 31.07
N LEU A 250 6.48 8.76 32.19
CA LEU A 250 5.32 7.88 32.36
C LEU A 250 4.22 8.19 31.33
N LEU A 251 3.92 9.48 31.14
CA LEU A 251 2.98 9.92 30.10
C LEU A 251 3.48 9.49 28.71
N HIS A 252 4.79 9.60 28.44
CA HIS A 252 5.36 9.17 27.17
C HIS A 252 5.15 7.68 26.91
N ALA A 253 5.48 6.83 27.89
CA ALA A 253 5.29 5.39 27.81
C ALA A 253 3.81 5.02 27.64
N PHE A 254 2.92 5.68 28.37
CA PHE A 254 1.47 5.48 28.27
C PHE A 254 0.95 5.84 26.88
N LEU A 255 1.28 7.03 26.36
CA LEU A 255 0.84 7.47 25.03
C LEU A 255 1.39 6.57 23.93
N SER A 256 2.63 6.09 24.06
CA SER A 256 3.23 5.12 23.14
C SER A 256 2.47 3.79 23.15
N TRP A 257 2.14 3.25 24.32
CA TRP A 257 1.36 2.02 24.46
C TRP A 257 -0.06 2.19 23.92
N TRP A 258 -0.71 3.32 24.20
CA TRP A 258 -2.06 3.64 23.73
C TRP A 258 -2.12 3.76 22.21
N ALA A 259 -1.17 4.49 21.62
CA ALA A 259 -1.05 4.66 20.17
C ALA A 259 -0.84 3.31 19.48
N MET A 260 0.01 2.45 20.03
CA MET A 260 0.23 1.10 19.53
C MET A 260 -1.06 0.26 19.55
N LYS A 261 -1.76 0.19 20.69
CA LYS A 261 -3.01 -0.58 20.78
C LYS A 261 -4.07 -0.08 19.80
N ARG A 262 -4.25 1.22 19.68
CA ARG A 262 -5.22 1.84 18.76
C ARG A 262 -4.81 1.65 17.29
N GLY A 263 -3.54 1.82 16.97
CA GLY A 263 -3.01 1.64 15.62
C GLY A 263 -3.18 0.22 15.11
N ILE A 264 -2.82 -0.78 15.93
CA ILE A 264 -3.01 -2.20 15.58
C ILE A 264 -4.49 -2.55 15.44
N ALA A 265 -5.35 -2.08 16.35
CA ALA A 265 -6.79 -2.32 16.24
C ALA A 265 -7.39 -1.71 14.97
N ALA A 266 -6.93 -0.54 14.54
CA ALA A 266 -7.35 0.09 13.29
C ALA A 266 -6.80 -0.64 12.06
N MET A 267 -5.57 -1.14 12.10
CA MET A 267 -4.98 -1.94 11.01
C MET A 267 -5.69 -3.29 10.86
N ILE A 268 -5.94 -4.01 11.95
CA ILE A 268 -6.68 -5.27 11.94
C ILE A 268 -8.14 -5.04 11.51
N ALA A 269 -8.78 -3.95 11.98
CA ALA A 269 -10.12 -3.60 11.51
C ALA A 269 -10.13 -3.24 10.01
N GLY A 270 -9.08 -2.58 9.52
CA GLY A 270 -8.88 -2.28 8.09
C GLY A 270 -8.67 -3.52 7.24
N ASP A 271 -7.91 -4.50 7.71
CA ASP A 271 -7.71 -5.78 7.00
C ASP A 271 -8.96 -6.66 7.04
N VAL A 272 -9.72 -6.67 8.14
CA VAL A 272 -11.02 -7.37 8.23
C VAL A 272 -12.10 -6.68 7.39
N GLN A 273 -12.02 -5.35 7.22
CA GLN A 273 -12.86 -4.61 6.29
C GLN A 273 -12.45 -4.89 4.84
N ALA A 274 -11.14 -4.97 4.55
CA ALA A 274 -10.60 -5.34 3.24
C ALA A 274 -10.94 -6.80 2.84
N GLU A 275 -10.99 -7.73 3.79
CA GLU A 275 -11.45 -9.11 3.57
C GLU A 275 -12.98 -9.21 3.35
N ARG A 276 -13.77 -8.30 3.94
CA ARG A 276 -15.22 -8.19 3.68
C ARG A 276 -15.56 -7.44 2.39
N ASP A 277 -14.60 -6.67 1.87
CA ASP A 277 -14.72 -5.82 0.68
C ASP A 277 -14.00 -6.39 -0.56
N VAL A 278 -13.58 -7.66 -0.54
CA VAL A 278 -13.00 -8.29 -1.74
C VAL A 278 -14.09 -8.39 -2.79
N ILE A 279 -14.05 -7.47 -3.75
CA ILE A 279 -14.81 -7.56 -5.00
C ILE A 279 -14.40 -8.88 -5.64
N GLN A 280 -15.33 -9.84 -5.65
CA GLN A 280 -15.11 -11.20 -6.18
C GLN A 280 -15.15 -11.19 -7.72
N GLU A 281 -14.32 -10.35 -8.33
CA GLU A 281 -14.24 -10.21 -9.77
C GLU A 281 -12.78 -10.38 -10.23
N PRO A 282 -12.53 -11.21 -11.26
CA PRO A 282 -11.17 -11.51 -11.68
C PRO A 282 -10.35 -10.28 -12.10
N LEU A 283 -11.00 -9.23 -12.58
CA LEU A 283 -10.34 -8.02 -13.08
C LEU A 283 -9.84 -7.09 -11.96
N PHE A 284 -10.29 -7.29 -10.71
CA PHE A 284 -9.80 -6.56 -9.54
C PHE A 284 -8.62 -7.25 -8.84
N LEU A 285 -8.33 -8.50 -9.20
CA LEU A 285 -7.29 -9.28 -8.55
C LEU A 285 -5.91 -8.63 -8.70
N PRO A 286 -5.11 -8.49 -7.63
CA PRO A 286 -3.79 -7.88 -7.69
C PRO A 286 -2.87 -8.50 -8.76
N GLY A 287 -2.96 -9.82 -8.94
CA GLY A 287 -2.24 -10.55 -9.99
C GLY A 287 -2.58 -10.08 -11.41
N TRP A 288 -3.85 -9.76 -11.67
CA TRP A 288 -4.31 -9.29 -12.98
C TRP A 288 -3.79 -7.89 -13.26
N LEU A 289 -3.81 -7.04 -12.24
CA LEU A 289 -3.31 -5.67 -12.31
C LEU A 289 -1.80 -5.66 -12.56
N GLU A 290 -1.06 -6.53 -11.88
CA GLU A 290 0.39 -6.65 -12.02
C GLU A 290 0.79 -7.22 -13.39
N PHE A 291 0.10 -8.25 -13.88
CA PHE A 291 0.30 -8.75 -15.24
C PHE A 291 0.15 -7.63 -16.28
N ASN A 292 -0.94 -6.85 -16.18
CA ASN A 292 -1.19 -5.73 -17.08
C ASN A 292 -0.12 -4.63 -16.96
N ARG A 293 0.32 -4.34 -15.73
CA ARG A 293 1.38 -3.36 -15.47
C ARG A 293 2.68 -3.74 -16.17
N ILE A 294 3.07 -5.01 -16.09
CA ILE A 294 4.31 -5.50 -16.69
C ILE A 294 4.16 -5.65 -18.21
N LYS A 295 3.16 -6.42 -18.68
CA LYS A 295 3.01 -6.78 -20.09
C LYS A 295 2.76 -5.58 -20.99
N TRP A 296 1.86 -4.69 -20.56
CA TRP A 296 1.39 -3.57 -21.37
C TRP A 296 2.01 -2.23 -20.94
N ASN A 297 2.87 -2.23 -19.92
CA ASN A 297 3.54 -1.04 -19.41
C ASN A 297 2.55 0.11 -19.13
N VAL A 298 1.45 -0.25 -18.46
CA VAL A 298 0.42 0.66 -17.95
C VAL A 298 0.52 0.75 -16.43
N SER A 299 -0.05 1.80 -15.82
CA SER A 299 -0.12 1.95 -14.37
C SER A 299 -1.56 1.79 -13.89
N PRO A 300 -1.92 0.74 -13.12
CA PRO A 300 -3.24 0.63 -12.53
C PRO A 300 -3.44 1.73 -11.48
N LEU A 301 -4.55 2.45 -11.58
CA LEU A 301 -5.00 3.45 -10.63
C LEU A 301 -6.34 3.00 -10.05
N HIS A 302 -6.33 2.58 -8.80
CA HIS A 302 -7.56 2.34 -8.05
C HIS A 302 -8.25 3.67 -7.75
N VAL A 303 -9.54 3.73 -8.05
CA VAL A 303 -10.40 4.84 -7.69
C VAL A 303 -11.61 4.32 -6.95
N HIS A 304 -11.96 5.04 -5.89
CA HIS A 304 -13.05 4.73 -5.00
C HIS A 304 -13.92 5.97 -4.84
N PHE A 305 -15.23 5.81 -4.98
CA PHE A 305 -16.21 6.88 -4.82
C PHE A 305 -17.35 6.40 -3.94
N GLU A 306 -17.65 7.17 -2.91
CA GLU A 306 -18.70 6.90 -1.92
C GLU A 306 -19.43 8.20 -1.58
N THR A 307 -20.66 8.09 -1.06
CA THR A 307 -21.43 9.28 -0.65
C THR A 307 -21.05 9.78 0.74
N LYS A 308 -20.59 8.88 1.61
CA LYS A 308 -20.09 9.12 2.96
C LYS A 308 -19.01 8.08 3.25
N GLN A 309 -18.07 8.44 4.11
CA GLN A 309 -16.92 7.62 4.42
C GLN A 309 -17.33 6.26 5.01
N ASP A 310 -16.86 5.17 4.39
CA ASP A 310 -17.13 3.78 4.76
C ASP A 310 -18.62 3.37 4.68
N GLU A 311 -19.43 4.06 3.84
CA GLU A 311 -20.86 3.79 3.67
C GLU A 311 -21.26 3.55 2.19
N LEU A 312 -22.21 2.62 1.98
CA LEU A 312 -22.87 2.42 0.70
C LEU A 312 -23.83 3.59 0.37
N PRO A 313 -24.02 3.96 -0.91
CA PRO A 313 -23.48 3.31 -2.11
C PRO A 313 -22.01 3.66 -2.39
N ARG A 314 -21.33 2.69 -3.00
CA ARG A 314 -19.94 2.82 -3.44
C ARG A 314 -19.74 2.41 -4.89
N LEU A 315 -18.72 2.99 -5.52
CA LEU A 315 -18.21 2.61 -6.83
C LEU A 315 -16.70 2.45 -6.74
N ASP A 316 -16.24 1.26 -7.08
CA ASP A 316 -14.84 0.89 -7.16
C ASP A 316 -14.46 0.65 -8.60
N ALA A 317 -13.30 1.15 -9.04
CA ALA A 317 -12.81 0.89 -10.38
C ALA A 317 -11.28 0.92 -10.46
N VAL A 318 -10.72 0.24 -11.47
CA VAL A 318 -9.30 0.28 -11.80
C VAL A 318 -9.09 0.90 -13.17
N LEU A 319 -8.53 2.11 -13.20
CA LEU A 319 -8.18 2.82 -14.43
C LEU A 319 -6.72 2.53 -14.78
N TYR A 320 -6.43 2.02 -15.97
CA TYR A 320 -5.04 1.86 -16.42
C TYR A 320 -4.56 3.12 -17.13
N LEU A 321 -3.45 3.69 -16.66
CA LEU A 321 -2.84 4.89 -17.22
C LEU A 321 -1.65 4.53 -18.10
N ASN A 322 -1.56 5.16 -19.28
CA ASN A 322 -0.36 5.09 -20.10
C ASN A 322 0.73 6.07 -19.59
N ARG A 323 1.88 6.14 -20.28
CA ARG A 323 3.00 7.04 -19.90
C ARG A 323 2.63 8.52 -19.93
N GLU A 324 1.66 8.91 -20.74
CA GLU A 324 1.13 10.28 -20.82
C GLU A 324 0.06 10.58 -19.75
N GLY A 325 -0.26 9.62 -18.88
CA GLY A 325 -1.27 9.76 -17.84
C GLY A 325 -2.72 9.67 -18.33
N ARG A 326 -2.95 9.23 -19.57
CA ARG A 326 -4.29 9.01 -20.14
C ARG A 326 -4.80 7.61 -19.84
N ILE A 327 -6.11 7.48 -19.67
CA ILE A 327 -6.78 6.20 -19.43
C ILE A 327 -6.75 5.37 -20.71
N VAL A 328 -6.24 4.16 -20.64
CA VAL A 328 -6.22 3.20 -21.74
C VAL A 328 -6.82 1.89 -21.28
N ARG A 329 -7.39 1.13 -22.21
CA ARG A 329 -7.73 -0.27 -22.01
C ARG A 329 -6.52 -1.09 -22.42
N PRO A 330 -5.89 -1.85 -21.52
CA PRO A 330 -4.81 -2.74 -21.90
C PRO A 330 -5.27 -3.68 -23.02
N PRO A 331 -4.42 -3.99 -24.01
CA PRO A 331 -4.76 -4.98 -25.02
C PRO A 331 -5.21 -6.30 -24.40
N LEU A 332 -6.19 -6.94 -25.02
CA LEU A 332 -6.85 -8.17 -24.55
C LEU A 332 -7.63 -8.07 -23.23
N ASN A 333 -7.65 -6.93 -22.51
CA ASN A 333 -8.56 -6.80 -21.37
C ASN A 333 -10.02 -6.77 -21.86
N PRO A 334 -10.88 -7.66 -21.34
CA PRO A 334 -12.26 -7.78 -21.81
C PRO A 334 -13.07 -6.53 -21.45
N TYR A 335 -12.92 -6.07 -20.21
CA TYR A 335 -13.64 -4.93 -19.64
C TYR A 335 -12.72 -4.05 -18.80
N LEU A 336 -13.22 -2.87 -18.44
CA LEU A 336 -12.75 -2.06 -17.33
C LEU A 336 -13.21 -2.72 -16.02
N ALA A 337 -12.30 -2.93 -15.08
CA ALA A 337 -12.68 -3.35 -13.73
C ALA A 337 -13.46 -2.22 -13.07
N LEU A 338 -14.76 -2.44 -12.85
CA LEU A 338 -15.66 -1.48 -12.24
C LEU A 338 -16.76 -2.23 -11.53
N HIS A 339 -16.98 -1.92 -10.26
CA HIS A 339 -17.96 -2.57 -9.42
C HIS A 339 -18.78 -1.49 -8.71
N PHE A 340 -20.10 -1.55 -8.85
CA PHE A 340 -21.01 -0.67 -8.13
C PHE A 340 -21.81 -1.47 -7.11
N GLN A 341 -21.75 -1.03 -5.87
CA GLN A 341 -22.52 -1.64 -4.79
C GLN A 341 -23.50 -0.62 -4.21
N SER A 342 -24.78 -0.93 -4.36
CA SER A 342 -25.86 -0.18 -3.71
C SER A 342 -26.06 -0.61 -2.26
N THR A 343 -26.75 0.20 -1.45
CA THR A 343 -27.26 -0.21 -0.13
C THR A 343 -28.13 -1.47 -0.25
N ASN A 344 -28.43 -2.17 0.84
CA ASN A 344 -29.34 -3.33 0.82
C ASN A 344 -30.78 -2.95 0.43
N THR A 345 -31.05 -2.77 -0.86
CA THR A 345 -32.33 -2.40 -1.45
C THR A 345 -32.50 -3.10 -2.78
N SER A 346 -33.66 -3.71 -3.00
CA SER A 346 -34.04 -4.28 -4.31
C SER A 346 -34.84 -3.30 -5.18
N HIS A 347 -35.23 -2.13 -4.63
CA HIS A 347 -35.98 -1.13 -5.37
C HIS A 347 -35.13 -0.44 -6.44
N ALA A 348 -35.48 -0.66 -7.71
CA ALA A 348 -34.78 -0.11 -8.87
C ALA A 348 -34.55 1.41 -8.79
N PHE A 349 -35.58 2.19 -8.40
CA PHE A 349 -35.43 3.66 -8.30
C PHE A 349 -34.34 4.08 -7.30
N ARG A 350 -34.16 3.33 -6.20
CA ARG A 350 -33.14 3.63 -5.18
C ARG A 350 -31.75 3.31 -5.73
N ILE A 351 -31.61 2.18 -6.41
CA ILE A 351 -30.36 1.78 -7.07
C ILE A 351 -29.96 2.84 -8.10
N THR A 352 -30.87 3.25 -8.99
CA THR A 352 -30.61 4.30 -9.99
C THR A 352 -30.29 5.65 -9.33
N SER A 353 -31.00 6.03 -8.26
CA SER A 353 -30.69 7.27 -7.52
C SER A 353 -29.29 7.24 -6.91
N GLN A 354 -28.87 6.09 -6.38
CA GLN A 354 -27.54 5.89 -5.81
C GLN A 354 -26.45 5.92 -6.88
N TRP A 355 -26.65 5.25 -8.01
CA TRP A 355 -25.79 5.32 -9.19
C TRP A 355 -25.54 6.78 -9.61
N ASN A 356 -26.62 7.55 -9.76
CA ASN A 356 -26.56 8.95 -10.16
C ASN A 356 -25.91 9.89 -9.13
N LYS A 357 -25.69 9.45 -7.88
CA LYS A 357 -24.96 10.22 -6.86
C LYS A 357 -23.45 9.99 -6.93
N VAL A 358 -23.03 8.77 -7.28
CA VAL A 358 -21.62 8.36 -7.20
C VAL A 358 -20.92 8.48 -8.55
N VAL A 359 -21.57 8.04 -9.63
CA VAL A 359 -20.96 7.97 -10.97
C VAL A 359 -20.55 9.31 -11.56
N PRO A 360 -21.23 10.45 -11.36
CA PRO A 360 -20.77 11.72 -11.91
C PRO A 360 -19.35 12.12 -11.50
N ALA A 361 -18.94 11.80 -10.27
CA ALA A 361 -17.58 12.06 -9.80
C ALA A 361 -16.54 11.18 -10.53
N PHE A 362 -16.91 9.93 -10.82
CA PHE A 362 -16.09 9.02 -11.62
C PHE A 362 -15.96 9.49 -13.07
N VAL A 363 -17.06 9.90 -13.69
CA VAL A 363 -17.06 10.45 -15.06
C VAL A 363 -16.19 11.71 -15.15
N GLU A 364 -16.27 12.60 -14.16
CA GLU A 364 -15.44 13.81 -14.12
C GLU A 364 -13.94 13.48 -13.97
N LYS A 365 -13.61 12.46 -13.17
CA LYS A 365 -12.25 11.94 -13.08
C LYS A 365 -11.75 11.42 -14.43
N MET A 366 -12.59 10.65 -15.14
CA MET A 366 -12.27 10.16 -16.49
C MET A 366 -12.07 11.29 -17.49
N ARG A 367 -12.92 12.33 -17.44
CA ARG A 367 -12.80 13.53 -18.27
C ARG A 367 -11.49 14.28 -18.02
N THR A 368 -11.10 14.41 -16.75
CA THR A 368 -9.86 15.08 -16.33
C THR A 368 -8.61 14.35 -16.83
N LEU A 369 -8.60 13.01 -16.77
CA LEU A 369 -7.47 12.20 -17.23
C LEU A 369 -7.44 12.03 -18.76
N GLY A 370 -8.61 12.03 -19.41
CA GLY A 370 -8.77 11.76 -20.83
C GLY A 370 -8.59 10.28 -21.18
N LEU A 371 -9.13 9.86 -22.32
CA LEU A 371 -9.07 8.47 -22.80
C LEU A 371 -8.11 8.39 -24.00
N GLY A 372 -7.09 7.55 -23.89
CA GLY A 372 -6.20 7.18 -25.00
C GLY A 372 -6.80 6.12 -25.93
N THR A 373 -7.73 5.29 -25.43
CA THR A 373 -8.41 4.23 -26.19
C THR A 373 -9.87 4.07 -25.75
N PRO A 374 -10.74 3.46 -26.58
CA PRO A 374 -12.07 3.02 -26.16
C PRO A 374 -12.01 2.11 -24.93
N LEU A 375 -12.90 2.35 -23.96
CA LEU A 375 -13.06 1.54 -22.75
C LEU A 375 -14.31 0.68 -22.88
N PHE A 376 -14.20 -0.60 -22.52
CA PHE A 376 -15.33 -1.52 -22.54
C PHE A 376 -15.84 -1.64 -21.12
N MET A 377 -17.06 -1.22 -20.86
CA MET A 377 -17.67 -1.34 -19.55
C MET A 377 -18.03 -2.80 -19.29
N THR A 378 -17.96 -3.20 -18.04
CA THR A 378 -18.43 -4.51 -17.61
C THR A 378 -19.96 -4.62 -17.81
N PRO A 379 -20.52 -5.79 -18.14
CA PRO A 379 -21.94 -5.93 -18.54
C PRO A 379 -22.97 -5.55 -17.47
N ASP A 380 -22.58 -5.47 -16.19
CA ASP A 380 -23.39 -4.99 -15.07
C ASP A 380 -23.62 -3.46 -15.09
N VAL A 381 -22.86 -2.71 -15.89
CA VAL A 381 -23.15 -1.29 -16.13
C VAL A 381 -24.29 -1.13 -17.14
N GLU A 382 -25.49 -0.93 -16.62
CA GLU A 382 -26.69 -0.74 -17.45
C GLU A 382 -26.92 0.73 -17.87
N ASP A 383 -26.52 1.70 -17.04
CA ASP A 383 -26.80 3.13 -17.27
C ASP A 383 -25.54 3.95 -17.60
N VAL A 384 -25.32 4.16 -18.91
CA VAL A 384 -24.20 4.95 -19.44
C VAL A 384 -24.51 6.41 -19.74
N ARG A 385 -25.72 6.88 -19.42
CA ARG A 385 -26.11 8.29 -19.65
C ARG A 385 -25.18 9.30 -18.97
N PRO A 386 -24.62 9.06 -17.77
CA PRO A 386 -23.66 9.98 -17.16
C PRO A 386 -22.46 10.32 -18.08
N TRP A 387 -21.96 9.35 -18.84
CA TRP A 387 -20.91 9.58 -19.83
C TRP A 387 -21.40 10.36 -21.04
N GLN A 388 -22.59 10.03 -21.55
CA GLN A 388 -23.20 10.76 -22.68
C GLN A 388 -23.41 12.25 -22.35
N TRP A 389 -23.93 12.54 -21.16
CA TRP A 389 -24.12 13.91 -20.67
C TRP A 389 -22.80 14.67 -20.49
N ALA A 390 -21.72 13.96 -20.17
CA ALA A 390 -20.36 14.52 -20.11
C ALA A 390 -19.67 14.62 -21.48
N GLY A 391 -20.37 14.30 -22.58
CA GLY A 391 -19.90 14.45 -23.95
C GLY A 391 -19.10 13.25 -24.49
N PHE A 392 -19.05 12.12 -23.78
CA PHE A 392 -18.46 10.89 -24.31
C PHE A 392 -19.36 10.28 -25.38
N GLN A 393 -18.73 9.60 -26.35
CA GLN A 393 -19.45 8.77 -27.31
C GLN A 393 -19.63 7.37 -26.75
N THR A 394 -20.83 6.82 -26.91
CA THR A 394 -21.16 5.49 -26.42
C THR A 394 -21.64 4.61 -27.57
N SER A 395 -21.17 3.36 -27.61
CA SER A 395 -21.71 2.34 -28.52
C SER A 395 -22.01 1.05 -27.77
N VAL A 396 -22.88 0.21 -28.34
CA VAL A 396 -23.29 -1.06 -27.72
C VAL A 396 -22.49 -2.19 -28.33
N ARG A 397 -22.10 -3.14 -27.47
CA ARG A 397 -21.55 -4.44 -27.82
C ARG A 397 -22.29 -5.52 -27.04
N TYR A 398 -22.07 -6.78 -27.41
CA TYR A 398 -22.77 -7.89 -26.80
C TYR A 398 -21.84 -9.00 -26.35
N THR A 399 -22.21 -9.71 -25.30
CA THR A 399 -21.60 -10.95 -24.82
C THR A 399 -22.67 -11.99 -24.50
N TYR A 400 -22.27 -13.23 -24.24
CA TYR A 400 -23.16 -14.28 -23.75
C TYR A 400 -22.76 -14.67 -22.33
N HIS A 401 -23.73 -14.64 -21.41
CA HIS A 401 -23.59 -15.13 -20.03
C HIS A 401 -24.26 -16.49 -19.88
N LEU A 402 -23.58 -17.39 -19.19
CA LEU A 402 -24.08 -18.70 -18.80
C LEU A 402 -24.13 -18.78 -17.27
N ASP A 403 -25.27 -19.16 -16.71
CA ASP A 403 -25.39 -19.44 -15.29
C ASP A 403 -24.77 -20.81 -14.97
N LEU A 404 -24.13 -20.92 -13.80
CA LEU A 404 -23.66 -22.20 -13.26
C LEU A 404 -24.54 -22.63 -12.05
N PRO A 405 -24.87 -23.93 -11.90
CA PRO A 405 -24.45 -25.08 -12.70
C PRO A 405 -25.00 -25.05 -14.14
N TYR A 406 -24.20 -25.48 -15.12
CA TYR A 406 -24.59 -25.42 -16.54
C TYR A 406 -25.43 -26.64 -16.95
N ASP A 407 -26.62 -26.40 -17.50
CA ASP A 407 -27.45 -27.46 -18.08
C ASP A 407 -27.17 -27.63 -19.57
N LEU A 408 -26.52 -28.75 -19.93
CA LEU A 408 -26.20 -29.11 -21.31
C LEU A 408 -27.44 -29.22 -22.22
N GLN A 409 -28.66 -29.40 -21.69
CA GLN A 409 -29.88 -29.41 -22.50
C GLN A 409 -30.21 -28.04 -23.10
N LYS A 410 -29.66 -26.95 -22.56
CA LYS A 410 -29.76 -25.61 -23.14
C LYS A 410 -28.95 -25.48 -24.44
N ALA A 411 -27.98 -26.35 -24.66
CA ALA A 411 -27.16 -26.33 -25.86
C ALA A 411 -27.91 -26.89 -27.08
N ASP A 412 -27.61 -26.32 -28.25
CA ASP A 412 -28.09 -26.80 -29.53
C ASP A 412 -27.76 -28.29 -29.74
N THR A 413 -28.63 -28.98 -30.48
CA THR A 413 -28.46 -30.40 -30.79
C THR A 413 -27.15 -30.69 -31.52
N GLY A 414 -26.68 -29.77 -32.37
CA GLY A 414 -25.39 -29.85 -33.04
C GLY A 414 -24.21 -29.82 -32.08
N VAL A 415 -24.26 -28.96 -31.03
CA VAL A 415 -23.23 -28.92 -29.98
C VAL A 415 -23.19 -30.23 -29.22
N ARG A 416 -24.34 -30.72 -28.74
CA ARG A 416 -24.45 -32.00 -28.02
C ARG A 416 -23.93 -33.18 -28.85
N ASN A 417 -24.24 -33.20 -30.15
CA ASN A 417 -23.77 -34.25 -31.06
C ASN A 417 -22.25 -34.19 -31.29
N ARG A 418 -21.66 -32.99 -31.38
CA ARG A 418 -20.21 -32.81 -31.51
C ARG A 418 -19.46 -33.25 -30.26
N ILE A 419 -19.99 -32.96 -29.07
CA ILE A 419 -19.43 -33.44 -27.79
C ILE A 419 -19.40 -34.97 -27.76
N LYS A 420 -20.53 -35.62 -28.06
CA LYS A 420 -20.62 -37.09 -28.15
C LYS A 420 -19.67 -37.67 -29.20
N LYS A 421 -19.53 -36.99 -30.34
CA LYS A 421 -18.60 -37.40 -31.41
C LYS A 421 -17.15 -37.33 -30.93
N ALA A 422 -16.74 -36.23 -30.29
CA ALA A 422 -15.39 -36.06 -29.77
C ALA A 422 -15.05 -37.13 -28.72
N ALA A 423 -15.95 -37.37 -27.77
CA ALA A 423 -15.79 -38.42 -26.78
C ALA A 423 -15.66 -39.82 -27.41
N ARG A 424 -16.52 -40.16 -28.39
CA ARG A 424 -16.45 -41.43 -29.13
C ARG A 424 -15.15 -41.59 -29.91
N LEU A 425 -14.60 -40.49 -30.42
CA LEU A 425 -13.32 -40.48 -31.13
C LEU A 425 -12.11 -40.54 -30.18
N GLY A 426 -12.30 -40.53 -28.86
CA GLY A 426 -11.23 -40.66 -27.87
C GLY A 426 -10.58 -39.35 -27.44
N TYR A 427 -11.16 -38.20 -27.77
CA TYR A 427 -10.68 -36.91 -27.25
C TYR A 427 -10.99 -36.79 -25.76
N PHE A 428 -10.10 -36.13 -25.02
CA PHE A 428 -10.27 -35.90 -23.58
C PHE A 428 -9.77 -34.51 -23.19
N CYS A 429 -10.27 -33.99 -22.07
CA CYS A 429 -9.94 -32.66 -21.55
C CYS A 429 -9.27 -32.76 -20.19
N LYS A 430 -8.38 -31.80 -19.89
CA LYS A 430 -7.70 -31.67 -18.60
C LYS A 430 -7.43 -30.20 -18.29
N ARG A 431 -7.29 -29.88 -17.01
CA ARG A 431 -6.55 -28.68 -16.59
C ARG A 431 -5.08 -28.82 -16.99
N THR A 432 -4.45 -27.70 -17.30
CA THR A 432 -3.01 -27.65 -17.59
C THR A 432 -2.36 -26.46 -16.92
N THR A 433 -1.15 -26.68 -16.43
CA THR A 433 -0.21 -25.62 -15.99
C THR A 433 0.84 -25.34 -17.06
N SER A 434 0.86 -26.12 -18.14
CA SER A 434 1.79 -25.93 -19.26
C SER A 434 1.30 -24.82 -20.18
N THR A 435 1.91 -23.66 -20.06
CA THR A 435 1.65 -22.50 -20.92
C THR A 435 1.97 -22.78 -22.39
N ALA A 436 2.92 -23.68 -22.66
CA ALA A 436 3.24 -24.13 -24.01
C ALA A 436 2.08 -24.88 -24.69
N GLU A 437 1.41 -25.80 -23.99
CA GLU A 437 0.26 -26.54 -24.53
C GLU A 437 -0.86 -25.57 -24.95
N VAL A 438 -1.09 -24.53 -24.14
CA VAL A 438 -2.10 -23.50 -24.43
C VAL A 438 -1.66 -22.64 -25.62
N TRP A 439 -0.42 -22.15 -25.59
CA TRP A 439 0.14 -21.25 -26.60
C TRP A 439 0.14 -21.86 -28.01
N GLU A 440 0.46 -23.15 -28.17
CA GLU A 440 0.44 -23.82 -29.47
C GLU A 440 -0.93 -23.72 -30.17
N CYS A 441 -2.02 -23.92 -29.43
CA CYS A 441 -3.37 -23.86 -29.98
C CYS A 441 -3.80 -22.42 -30.28
N LEU A 442 -3.34 -21.45 -29.48
CA LEU A 442 -3.52 -20.02 -29.77
C LEU A 442 -2.81 -19.64 -31.07
N LYS A 443 -1.54 -20.06 -31.24
CA LYS A 443 -0.75 -19.77 -32.43
C LYS A 443 -1.36 -20.37 -33.70
N ALA A 444 -1.85 -21.60 -33.62
CA ALA A 444 -2.58 -22.22 -34.74
C ALA A 444 -3.85 -21.42 -35.14
N THR A 445 -4.48 -20.74 -34.18
CA THR A 445 -5.65 -19.89 -34.46
C THR A 445 -5.26 -18.55 -35.07
N GLU A 446 -4.18 -17.94 -34.59
CA GLU A 446 -3.59 -16.72 -35.17
C GLU A 446 -3.26 -16.91 -36.65
N GLU A 447 -2.54 -17.97 -36.98
CA GLU A 447 -2.14 -18.29 -38.35
C GLU A 447 -3.36 -18.56 -39.24
N ARG A 448 -4.36 -19.27 -38.72
CA ARG A 448 -5.59 -19.56 -39.46
C ARG A 448 -6.45 -18.33 -39.74
N GLN A 449 -6.54 -17.39 -38.78
CA GLN A 449 -7.46 -16.25 -38.86
C GLN A 449 -6.79 -14.94 -39.25
N GLY A 450 -5.46 -14.88 -39.31
CA GLY A 450 -4.70 -13.72 -39.75
C GLY A 450 -4.68 -12.58 -38.73
N PHE A 451 -4.43 -12.89 -37.46
CA PHE A 451 -4.24 -11.89 -36.40
C PHE A 451 -3.21 -12.38 -35.37
N GLU A 452 -2.77 -11.52 -34.45
CA GLU A 452 -1.88 -11.88 -33.35
C GLU A 452 -2.45 -11.42 -32.00
N HIS A 453 -2.37 -12.28 -30.98
CA HIS A 453 -2.70 -11.92 -29.59
C HIS A 453 -1.57 -11.08 -28.96
N GLN A 454 -0.38 -11.06 -29.55
CA GLN A 454 0.82 -10.42 -28.99
C GLN A 454 1.24 -11.01 -27.64
N LEU A 455 1.05 -12.33 -27.47
CA LEU A 455 1.43 -13.09 -26.27
C LEU A 455 2.40 -14.22 -26.64
N THR A 456 3.54 -14.26 -25.95
CA THR A 456 4.50 -15.37 -25.99
C THR A 456 4.19 -16.41 -24.91
N VAL A 457 4.88 -17.56 -24.94
CA VAL A 457 4.84 -18.54 -23.84
C VAL A 457 5.27 -17.90 -22.52
N ASP A 458 6.31 -17.08 -22.54
CA ASP A 458 6.82 -16.37 -21.36
C ASP A 458 5.80 -15.35 -20.81
N ASP A 459 5.05 -14.68 -21.69
CA ASP A 459 3.98 -13.77 -21.28
C ASP A 459 2.84 -14.52 -20.57
N LEU A 460 2.50 -15.72 -21.04
CA LEU A 460 1.48 -16.57 -20.41
C LEU A 460 1.97 -17.14 -19.08
N GLU A 461 3.25 -17.50 -18.99
CA GLU A 461 3.87 -17.94 -17.73
C GLU A 461 3.96 -16.79 -16.72
N MET A 462 4.23 -15.57 -17.18
CA MET A 462 4.14 -14.37 -16.35
C MET A 462 2.71 -14.13 -15.86
N ALA A 463 1.70 -14.22 -16.74
CA ALA A 463 0.30 -14.11 -16.35
C ALA A 463 -0.06 -15.13 -15.26
N ARG A 464 0.31 -16.40 -15.46
CA ARG A 464 0.07 -17.49 -14.51
C ARG A 464 0.75 -17.27 -13.16
N ARG A 465 2.01 -16.80 -13.15
CA ARG A 465 2.73 -16.46 -11.92
C ARG A 465 2.12 -15.29 -11.17
N CYS A 466 1.65 -14.26 -11.89
CA CYS A 466 1.02 -13.10 -11.26
C CYS A 466 -0.35 -13.48 -10.68
N MET A 467 -1.16 -14.24 -11.43
CA MET A 467 -2.52 -14.61 -11.06
C MET A 467 -2.60 -15.76 -10.05
N GLY A 468 -1.70 -16.73 -10.14
CA GLY A 468 -1.84 -18.02 -9.47
C GLY A 468 -2.76 -18.98 -10.23
N ASP A 469 -2.56 -20.28 -9.99
CA ASP A 469 -3.25 -21.35 -10.71
C ASP A 469 -4.74 -21.47 -10.35
N ASP A 470 -5.21 -20.81 -9.28
CA ASP A 470 -6.62 -20.78 -8.88
C ASP A 470 -7.42 -19.64 -9.54
N HIS A 471 -6.72 -18.65 -10.11
CA HIS A 471 -7.32 -17.45 -10.68
C HIS A 471 -7.09 -17.31 -12.20
N LEU A 472 -6.05 -17.93 -12.74
CA LEU A 472 -5.86 -18.09 -14.18
C LEU A 472 -5.89 -19.58 -14.53
N LEU A 473 -7.08 -20.05 -14.92
CA LEU A 473 -7.34 -21.47 -15.14
C LEU A 473 -7.01 -21.82 -16.60
N GLY A 474 -6.02 -22.71 -16.77
CA GLY A 474 -5.59 -23.23 -18.07
C GLY A 474 -6.25 -24.57 -18.39
N TYR A 475 -6.76 -24.69 -19.62
CA TYR A 475 -7.49 -25.87 -20.09
C TYR A 475 -7.01 -26.32 -21.46
N VAL A 476 -6.97 -27.63 -21.67
CA VAL A 476 -6.70 -28.22 -23.00
C VAL A 476 -7.60 -29.41 -23.27
N CYS A 477 -7.99 -29.56 -24.54
CA CYS A 477 -8.48 -30.80 -25.10
C CYS A 477 -7.36 -31.45 -25.91
N CYS A 478 -7.09 -32.71 -25.63
CA CYS A 478 -6.10 -33.52 -26.32
C CYS A 478 -6.77 -34.45 -27.34
N SER A 479 -6.05 -34.77 -28.41
CA SER A 479 -6.39 -35.88 -29.31
C SER A 479 -6.20 -37.23 -28.60
N PRO A 480 -6.67 -38.35 -29.18
CA PRO A 480 -6.43 -39.69 -28.63
C PRO A 480 -4.95 -40.02 -28.42
N GLU A 481 -4.07 -39.42 -29.22
CA GLU A 481 -2.62 -39.55 -29.13
C GLU A 481 -1.99 -38.65 -28.04
N GLY A 482 -2.81 -37.89 -27.30
CA GLY A 482 -2.38 -37.02 -26.20
C GLY A 482 -1.92 -35.63 -26.63
N VAL A 483 -2.00 -35.28 -27.92
CA VAL A 483 -1.55 -33.97 -28.44
C VAL A 483 -2.58 -32.89 -28.12
N PRO A 484 -2.21 -31.71 -27.57
CA PRO A 484 -3.14 -30.59 -27.41
C PRO A 484 -3.69 -30.09 -28.75
N VAL A 485 -5.00 -30.03 -28.89
CA VAL A 485 -5.72 -29.63 -30.12
C VAL A 485 -6.65 -28.44 -29.96
N SER A 486 -7.08 -28.17 -28.72
CA SER A 486 -7.86 -26.99 -28.34
C SER A 486 -7.40 -26.56 -26.96
N SER A 487 -7.36 -25.25 -26.69
CA SER A 487 -6.97 -24.71 -25.40
C SER A 487 -7.79 -23.47 -25.04
N ALA A 488 -7.84 -23.15 -23.75
CA ALA A 488 -8.39 -21.91 -23.25
C ALA A 488 -7.70 -21.45 -21.96
N TYR A 489 -7.71 -20.14 -21.74
CA TYR A 489 -7.48 -19.54 -20.42
C TYR A 489 -8.75 -18.81 -19.97
N VAL A 490 -9.14 -19.03 -18.71
CA VAL A 490 -10.28 -18.40 -18.05
C VAL A 490 -9.79 -17.66 -16.81
N LEU A 491 -10.26 -16.42 -16.63
CA LEU A 491 -10.02 -15.65 -15.41
C LEU A 491 -11.10 -15.99 -14.39
N HIS A 492 -10.70 -16.30 -13.15
CA HIS A 492 -11.57 -16.81 -12.11
C HIS A 492 -11.34 -16.10 -10.77
N ALA A 493 -12.44 -15.81 -10.08
CA ALA A 493 -12.47 -15.40 -8.69
C ALA A 493 -13.62 -16.19 -8.02
N PRO A 494 -13.38 -16.87 -6.88
CA PRO A 494 -14.42 -17.63 -6.18
C PRO A 494 -15.67 -16.79 -5.92
N GLY A 495 -16.85 -17.34 -6.20
CA GLY A 495 -18.15 -16.66 -6.05
C GLY A 495 -18.48 -15.63 -7.14
N GLY A 496 -17.53 -15.29 -8.01
CA GLY A 496 -17.70 -14.37 -9.13
C GLY A 496 -18.17 -15.03 -10.43
N VAL A 497 -18.39 -14.19 -11.45
CA VAL A 497 -18.57 -14.64 -12.84
C VAL A 497 -17.19 -14.82 -13.47
N ALA A 498 -16.88 -16.03 -13.92
CA ALA A 498 -15.63 -16.34 -14.61
C ALA A 498 -15.62 -15.71 -16.01
N ILE A 499 -14.45 -15.29 -16.49
CA ILE A 499 -14.33 -14.54 -17.75
C ILE A 499 -13.46 -15.33 -18.73
N GLY A 500 -14.04 -15.74 -19.86
CA GLY A 500 -13.30 -16.38 -20.95
C GLY A 500 -12.30 -15.40 -21.57
N TRP A 501 -11.00 -15.64 -21.41
CA TRP A 501 -9.97 -14.70 -21.82
C TRP A 501 -9.34 -15.06 -23.17
N LEU A 502 -8.83 -16.28 -23.30
CA LEU A 502 -8.16 -16.76 -24.52
C LEU A 502 -8.70 -18.13 -24.91
N ALA A 503 -8.82 -18.37 -26.21
CA ALA A 503 -9.21 -19.67 -26.74
C ALA A 503 -8.53 -19.92 -28.08
N GLY A 504 -8.05 -21.14 -28.30
CA GLY A 504 -7.38 -21.53 -29.53
C GLY A 504 -7.68 -22.98 -29.90
N ALA A 505 -7.70 -23.28 -31.19
CA ALA A 505 -7.89 -24.63 -31.69
C ALA A 505 -7.15 -24.87 -33.02
N LYS A 506 -6.57 -26.05 -33.18
CA LYS A 506 -5.91 -26.51 -34.41
C LYS A 506 -6.95 -26.84 -35.50
N LYS A 507 -6.67 -26.48 -36.75
CA LYS A 507 -7.65 -26.48 -37.86
C LYS A 507 -8.20 -27.87 -38.15
N GLU A 508 -7.34 -28.88 -38.03
CA GLU A 508 -7.58 -30.30 -38.33
C GLU A 508 -8.67 -30.90 -37.42
N HIS A 509 -8.85 -30.33 -36.23
CA HIS A 509 -9.73 -30.87 -35.18
C HIS A 509 -11.05 -30.12 -35.01
N LEU A 510 -11.27 -29.02 -35.76
CA LEU A 510 -12.49 -28.19 -35.65
C LEU A 510 -13.80 -28.96 -35.91
N ASN A 511 -13.75 -29.98 -36.76
CA ASN A 511 -14.92 -30.80 -37.11
C ASN A 511 -15.07 -32.05 -36.24
N ALA A 512 -14.12 -32.31 -35.33
CA ALA A 512 -14.14 -33.48 -34.44
C ALA A 512 -15.01 -33.24 -33.19
N GLY A 513 -15.26 -31.97 -32.84
CA GLY A 513 -16.00 -31.58 -31.64
C GLY A 513 -15.12 -31.25 -30.42
N ALA A 514 -13.79 -31.21 -30.60
CA ALA A 514 -12.82 -30.97 -29.53
C ALA A 514 -13.05 -29.64 -28.78
N VAL A 515 -13.39 -28.57 -29.52
CA VAL A 515 -13.72 -27.27 -28.91
C VAL A 515 -14.95 -27.37 -28.02
N GLN A 516 -16.01 -28.02 -28.50
CA GLN A 516 -17.25 -28.16 -27.72
C GLN A 516 -17.05 -29.07 -26.50
N LEU A 517 -16.22 -30.11 -26.61
CA LEU A 517 -15.86 -30.96 -25.48
C LEU A 517 -15.09 -30.16 -24.41
N LEU A 518 -14.16 -29.30 -24.85
CA LEU A 518 -13.39 -28.43 -23.95
C LEU A 518 -14.27 -27.42 -23.22
N ASP A 519 -15.15 -26.73 -23.94
CA ASP A 519 -16.06 -25.73 -23.34
C ASP A 519 -16.96 -26.38 -22.28
N LEU A 520 -17.52 -27.57 -22.55
CA LEU A 520 -18.30 -28.30 -21.55
C LEU A 520 -17.47 -28.64 -20.30
N PHE A 521 -16.25 -29.16 -20.50
CA PHE A 521 -15.34 -29.46 -19.39
C PHE A 521 -15.03 -28.20 -18.56
N ILE A 522 -14.83 -27.05 -19.21
CA ILE A 522 -14.60 -25.76 -18.55
C ILE A 522 -15.80 -25.39 -17.68
N PHE A 523 -17.03 -25.51 -18.19
CA PHE A 523 -18.22 -25.15 -17.42
C PHE A 523 -18.40 -26.04 -16.18
N GLU A 524 -18.23 -27.35 -16.34
CA GLU A 524 -18.30 -28.31 -15.22
C GLU A 524 -17.19 -28.09 -14.18
N ASP A 525 -16.00 -27.69 -14.62
CA ASP A 525 -14.86 -27.45 -13.73
C ASP A 525 -14.96 -26.10 -13.01
N LEU A 526 -15.48 -25.05 -13.66
CA LEU A 526 -15.76 -23.75 -13.04
C LEU A 526 -16.85 -23.86 -11.96
N GLU A 527 -17.85 -24.72 -12.18
CA GLU A 527 -18.85 -25.05 -11.16
C GLU A 527 -18.19 -25.64 -9.90
N ARG A 528 -17.24 -26.58 -10.07
CA ARG A 528 -16.47 -27.16 -8.95
C ARG A 528 -15.57 -26.15 -8.25
N CYS A 529 -15.11 -25.14 -8.99
CA CYS A 529 -14.33 -24.01 -8.46
C CYS A 529 -15.17 -22.97 -7.71
N GLY A 530 -16.50 -23.08 -7.73
CA GLY A 530 -17.39 -22.15 -7.05
C GLY A 530 -17.66 -20.85 -7.84
N ALA A 531 -17.53 -20.86 -9.16
CA ALA A 531 -17.96 -19.73 -9.99
C ALA A 531 -19.50 -19.66 -10.07
N ALA A 532 -20.05 -18.45 -10.03
CA ALA A 532 -21.50 -18.22 -10.13
C ALA A 532 -22.02 -18.31 -11.59
N GLY A 533 -21.12 -18.10 -12.55
CA GLY A 533 -21.45 -18.07 -13.98
C GLY A 533 -20.21 -17.91 -14.84
N VAL A 534 -20.40 -17.88 -16.15
CA VAL A 534 -19.34 -17.68 -17.15
C VAL A 534 -19.74 -16.62 -18.16
N ASP A 535 -18.88 -15.61 -18.32
CA ASP A 535 -18.92 -14.67 -19.43
C ASP A 535 -18.05 -15.18 -20.58
N LEU A 536 -18.69 -15.47 -21.71
CA LEU A 536 -17.97 -15.95 -22.90
C LEU A 536 -17.21 -14.84 -23.63
N VAL A 537 -17.36 -13.58 -23.22
CA VAL A 537 -16.71 -12.36 -23.75
C VAL A 537 -16.88 -12.14 -25.25
N GLY A 538 -17.71 -11.18 -25.62
CA GLY A 538 -17.76 -10.65 -26.98
C GLY A 538 -18.51 -11.55 -27.97
N ALA A 539 -19.48 -10.95 -28.66
CA ALA A 539 -20.38 -11.58 -29.62
C ALA A 539 -20.72 -10.62 -30.78
N ASN A 540 -19.75 -9.79 -31.18
CA ASN A 540 -19.96 -8.76 -32.22
C ASN A 540 -19.48 -9.20 -33.61
N ILE A 541 -18.79 -10.34 -33.70
CA ILE A 541 -18.39 -10.97 -34.96
C ILE A 541 -19.44 -12.05 -35.28
N PRO A 542 -20.11 -12.04 -36.45
CA PRO A 542 -21.26 -12.93 -36.72
C PRO A 542 -21.00 -14.41 -36.46
N SER A 543 -19.86 -14.93 -36.93
CA SER A 543 -19.49 -16.34 -36.73
C SER A 543 -19.24 -16.69 -35.26
N VAL A 544 -18.64 -15.77 -34.49
CA VAL A 544 -18.39 -15.94 -33.05
C VAL A 544 -19.70 -15.87 -32.27
N ALA A 545 -20.57 -14.91 -32.62
CA ALA A 545 -21.88 -14.75 -32.01
C ALA A 545 -22.74 -15.99 -32.20
N GLN A 546 -22.76 -16.53 -33.43
CA GLN A 546 -23.48 -17.76 -33.75
C GLN A 546 -22.95 -18.95 -32.95
N ALA A 547 -21.62 -19.16 -32.93
CA ALA A 547 -21.01 -20.25 -32.19
C ALA A 547 -21.33 -20.21 -30.69
N LYS A 548 -21.31 -19.01 -30.07
CA LYS A 548 -21.64 -18.82 -28.65
C LYS A 548 -23.13 -18.98 -28.37
N SER A 549 -23.99 -18.53 -29.28
CA SER A 549 -25.45 -18.66 -29.12
C SER A 549 -25.91 -20.11 -28.98
N TYR A 550 -25.18 -21.06 -29.59
CA TYR A 550 -25.50 -22.48 -29.52
C TYR A 550 -25.32 -23.10 -28.13
N TRP A 551 -24.72 -22.39 -27.17
CA TRP A 551 -24.66 -22.81 -25.78
C TRP A 551 -25.90 -22.39 -24.96
N GLY A 552 -26.85 -21.65 -25.56
CA GLY A 552 -28.09 -21.27 -24.89
C GLY A 552 -27.93 -20.22 -23.80
N GLY A 553 -26.86 -19.43 -23.84
CA GLY A 553 -26.61 -18.35 -22.88
C GLY A 553 -27.48 -17.12 -23.12
N LYS A 554 -27.59 -16.29 -22.08
CA LYS A 554 -28.26 -15.00 -22.14
C LYS A 554 -27.40 -14.02 -22.92
N LEU A 555 -27.95 -13.40 -23.97
CA LEU A 555 -27.31 -12.30 -24.66
C LEU A 555 -27.37 -11.04 -23.77
N VAL A 556 -26.20 -10.51 -23.39
CA VAL A 556 -26.09 -9.35 -22.50
C VAL A 556 -25.39 -8.20 -23.24
N PRO A 557 -26.00 -7.00 -23.31
CA PRO A 557 -25.32 -5.84 -23.85
C PRO A 557 -24.28 -5.31 -22.85
N TYR A 558 -23.18 -4.78 -23.37
CA TYR A 558 -22.24 -3.97 -22.61
C TYR A 558 -21.81 -2.78 -23.46
N PHE A 559 -21.35 -1.73 -22.81
CA PHE A 559 -21.15 -0.45 -23.48
C PHE A 559 -19.68 -0.14 -23.71
N VAL A 560 -19.40 0.54 -24.81
CA VAL A 560 -18.08 1.08 -25.12
C VAL A 560 -18.13 2.59 -24.97
N ILE A 561 -17.22 3.12 -24.15
CA ILE A 561 -17.06 4.57 -23.92
C ILE A 561 -15.84 5.07 -24.68
N GLU A 562 -16.03 6.08 -25.51
CA GLU A 562 -14.99 6.70 -26.33
C GLU A 562 -14.94 8.21 -26.12
N GLN A 563 -13.73 8.76 -26.08
CA GLN A 563 -13.56 10.21 -26.08
C GLN A 563 -13.86 10.76 -27.49
N PRO A 564 -14.67 11.83 -27.61
CA PRO A 564 -14.91 12.47 -28.90
C PRO A 564 -13.60 12.98 -29.50
N GLY A 565 -13.42 12.76 -30.79
CA GLY A 565 -12.22 13.19 -31.50
C GLY A 565 -12.34 13.07 -33.02
N GLY A 566 -11.34 13.58 -33.74
CA GLY A 566 -11.35 13.64 -35.21
C GLY A 566 -11.53 12.29 -35.89
N ARG A 567 -11.01 11.19 -35.31
CA ARG A 567 -11.23 9.83 -35.84
C ARG A 567 -12.70 9.42 -35.82
N ALA A 568 -13.40 9.67 -34.72
CA ALA A 568 -14.81 9.34 -34.61
C ALA A 568 -15.67 10.18 -35.56
N PHE A 569 -15.32 11.47 -35.72
CA PHE A 569 -15.93 12.34 -36.73
C PHE A 569 -15.76 11.76 -38.15
N LEU A 570 -14.53 11.43 -38.54
CA LEU A 570 -14.23 10.82 -39.84
C LEU A 570 -14.95 9.48 -40.05
N GLN A 571 -15.07 8.66 -39.00
CA GLN A 571 -15.79 7.40 -39.06
C GLN A 571 -17.29 7.61 -39.24
N GLY A 572 -17.87 8.63 -38.58
CA GLY A 572 -19.23 9.10 -38.81
C GLY A 572 -19.45 9.52 -40.26
N VAL A 573 -18.56 10.35 -40.81
CA VAL A 573 -18.60 10.78 -42.22
C VAL A 573 -18.52 9.56 -43.16
N ARG A 574 -17.61 8.63 -42.91
CA ARG A 574 -17.46 7.41 -43.72
C ARG A 574 -18.72 6.55 -43.68
N ASN A 575 -19.33 6.39 -42.50
CA ASN A 575 -20.55 5.60 -42.35
C ASN A 575 -21.73 6.27 -43.07
N TRP A 576 -21.85 7.59 -42.97
CA TRP A 576 -22.84 8.38 -43.70
C TRP A 576 -22.66 8.26 -45.22
N LEU A 577 -21.43 8.40 -45.73
CA LEU A 577 -21.12 8.20 -47.16
C LEU A 577 -21.44 6.78 -47.64
N ARG A 578 -21.17 5.75 -46.82
CA ARG A 578 -21.51 4.36 -47.15
C ARG A 578 -23.01 4.14 -47.21
N TRP A 579 -23.75 4.72 -46.28
CA TRP A 579 -25.20 4.68 -46.26
C TRP A 579 -25.79 5.36 -47.50
N MET A 580 -25.29 6.55 -47.86
CA MET A 580 -25.66 7.26 -49.09
C MET A 580 -25.40 6.43 -50.36
N ASN A 581 -24.31 5.65 -50.37
CA ASN A 581 -23.89 4.86 -51.53
C ASN A 581 -24.54 3.47 -51.62
N GLY A 582 -25.52 3.14 -50.76
CA GLY A 582 -26.34 1.91 -50.86
C GLY A 582 -25.59 0.59 -50.73
N LYS A 583 -24.30 0.59 -50.37
CA LYS A 583 -23.50 -0.63 -50.17
C LYS A 583 -23.62 -1.10 -48.72
N SER A 584 -24.69 -1.82 -48.39
CA SER A 584 -24.69 -2.66 -47.18
C SER A 584 -23.78 -3.87 -47.41
N ARG A 585 -23.01 -4.25 -46.38
CA ARG A 585 -22.21 -5.47 -46.38
C ARG A 585 -23.09 -6.71 -46.25
#